data_AF-A0A0G4J702-F1
#
_entry.id   AF-A0A0G4J702-F1
#
_cell.length_a   1.000
_cell.length_b   1.000
_cell.length_c   1.000
_cell.angle_alpha   90.00
_cell.angle_beta   90.00
_cell.angle_gamma   90.00
#
_symmetry.space_group_name_H-M   'P 1'
#
loop_
_entity.id
_entity.type
_entity.pdbx_description
1 polymer ?
#
loop_
_entity_poly.entity_id
_entity_poly.type
_entity_poly.pdbx_seq_one_letter_code
_entity_poly.pdbx_strand_id
1 'polypeptide(L)'
;MSALRKRAILPIVLVAACLLAMVVVITQTYTVASRDNIHAIVKSNEAPRRTLPKPTIALLMPARSTTSMVAVENAPLLTTFLPSMLETISSEDRNNFDYALYMGFDVADPLFDNEKNLKTLKQKVENANVFKIIELFAFHKTKGRPVLVWNRLASAAYNDGCHYFYQVNDDLELVSHDWSRTLTERLKSNPVFPGLGVAGPQDTRRPRADLMTQAFVSRIHLHIFGYFYPPLFSNWWSDDWISMVYGEQHTFRADELLVSNTQSYGGPSRYEIARGDQDILQILVDNGKRMIGEFLEEHEPGATLSDEPRHKDQRSPHAIGD
;
A
#
# COMPACT_ATOMS: atom_id res chain seq x y z
N MET A 1 4.68 -34.12 46.60
CA MET A 1 4.64 -34.00 45.12
C MET A 1 4.44 -32.58 44.57
N SER A 2 4.19 -31.53 45.38
CA SER A 2 3.93 -30.16 44.86
C SER A 2 5.16 -29.26 44.68
N ALA A 3 6.28 -29.55 45.34
CA ALA A 3 7.49 -28.71 45.28
C ALA A 3 8.40 -29.00 44.07
N LEU A 4 8.49 -30.26 43.63
CA LEU A 4 9.33 -30.64 42.47
C LEU A 4 8.76 -30.18 41.12
N ARG A 5 7.42 -30.11 40.97
CA ARG A 5 6.81 -29.58 39.73
C ARG A 5 7.03 -28.08 39.57
N LYS A 6 7.05 -27.30 40.66
CA LYS A 6 7.29 -25.84 40.59
C LYS A 6 8.73 -25.48 40.17
N ARG A 7 9.72 -26.30 40.51
CA ARG A 7 11.13 -26.06 40.16
C ARG A 7 11.47 -26.29 38.69
N ALA A 8 10.74 -27.17 38.00
CA ALA A 8 10.96 -27.44 36.57
C ALA A 8 10.27 -26.43 35.63
N ILE A 9 9.18 -25.80 36.08
CA ILE A 9 8.40 -24.85 35.29
C ILE A 9 9.10 -23.49 35.19
N LEU A 10 9.75 -23.04 36.27
CA LEU A 10 10.41 -21.73 36.34
C LEU A 10 11.51 -21.51 35.28
N PRO A 11 12.46 -22.44 35.05
CA PRO A 11 13.48 -22.27 34.01
C PRO A 11 12.90 -22.33 32.58
N ILE A 12 11.83 -23.10 32.34
CA ILE A 12 11.16 -23.15 31.03
C ILE A 12 10.46 -21.83 30.73
N VAL A 13 9.77 -21.25 31.72
CA VAL A 13 9.13 -19.93 31.59
C VAL A 13 10.16 -18.82 31.38
N LEU A 14 11.31 -18.87 32.07
CA LEU A 14 12.38 -17.91 31.88
C LEU A 14 12.99 -18.01 30.47
N VAL A 15 13.25 -19.21 29.98
CA VAL A 15 13.79 -19.44 28.62
C VAL A 15 12.80 -18.97 27.56
N ALA A 16 11.50 -19.27 27.73
CA ALA A 16 10.47 -18.78 26.81
C ALA A 16 10.36 -17.25 26.82
N ALA A 17 10.43 -16.61 27.99
CA ALA A 17 10.43 -15.15 28.11
C ALA A 17 11.68 -14.52 27.47
N CYS A 18 12.87 -15.14 27.65
CA CYS A 18 14.11 -14.69 27.00
C CYS A 18 14.07 -14.87 25.48
N LEU A 19 13.50 -15.97 24.98
CA LEU A 19 13.31 -16.19 23.53
C LEU A 19 12.32 -15.18 22.95
N LEU A 20 11.19 -14.92 23.63
CA LEU A 20 10.24 -13.91 23.21
C LEU A 20 10.87 -12.51 23.23
N ALA A 21 11.62 -12.16 24.26
CA ALA A 21 12.35 -10.90 24.34
C ALA A 21 13.40 -10.78 23.23
N MET A 22 14.14 -11.86 22.91
CA MET A 22 15.06 -11.89 21.77
C MET A 22 14.33 -11.74 20.44
N VAL A 23 13.20 -12.41 20.24
CA VAL A 23 12.38 -12.23 19.02
C VAL A 23 11.91 -10.78 18.94
N VAL A 24 11.40 -10.19 20.02
CA VAL A 24 10.98 -8.78 20.04
C VAL A 24 12.16 -7.85 19.74
N VAL A 25 13.32 -8.04 20.37
CA VAL A 25 14.50 -7.20 20.15
C VAL A 25 15.05 -7.38 18.74
N ILE A 26 15.10 -8.60 18.20
CA ILE A 26 15.52 -8.89 16.83
C ILE A 26 14.54 -8.29 15.84
N THR A 27 13.23 -8.46 16.04
CA THR A 27 12.20 -7.85 15.20
C THR A 27 12.29 -6.33 15.28
N GLN A 28 12.43 -5.73 16.46
CA GLN A 28 12.60 -4.29 16.62
C GLN A 28 13.88 -3.79 15.94
N THR A 29 15.03 -4.44 16.16
CA THR A 29 16.30 -4.05 15.50
C THR A 29 16.29 -4.28 14.01
N TYR A 30 15.67 -5.35 13.52
CA TYR A 30 15.49 -5.59 12.08
C TYR A 30 14.49 -4.61 11.49
N THR A 31 13.46 -4.19 12.24
CA THR A 31 12.51 -3.16 11.82
C THR A 31 13.17 -1.79 11.81
N VAL A 32 14.04 -1.47 12.77
CA VAL A 32 14.84 -0.24 12.81
C VAL A 32 15.92 -0.25 11.74
N ALA A 33 16.63 -1.35 11.51
CA ALA A 33 17.63 -1.45 10.43
C ALA A 33 16.97 -1.50 9.04
N SER A 34 15.81 -2.15 8.91
CA SER A 34 14.94 -2.06 7.73
C SER A 34 14.42 -0.65 7.56
N ARG A 35 14.03 0.03 8.65
CA ARG A 35 13.60 1.43 8.64
C ARG A 35 14.74 2.30 8.19
N ASP A 36 15.95 2.14 8.70
CA ASP A 36 17.09 2.97 8.33
C ASP A 36 17.57 2.67 6.90
N ASN A 37 17.42 1.44 6.41
CA ASN A 37 17.69 1.10 5.00
C ASN A 37 16.58 1.55 4.05
N ILE A 38 15.30 1.42 4.42
CA ILE A 38 14.15 1.86 3.62
C ILE A 38 14.03 3.38 3.68
N HIS A 39 14.21 4.00 4.84
CA HIS A 39 14.45 5.44 4.96
C HIS A 39 15.75 5.84 4.29
N ALA A 40 16.81 5.05 4.19
CA ALA A 40 17.95 5.45 3.35
C ALA A 40 17.61 5.38 1.86
N ILE A 41 16.68 4.51 1.43
CA ILE A 41 16.17 4.43 0.06
C ILE A 41 15.13 5.53 -0.24
N VAL A 42 14.35 5.94 0.76
CA VAL A 42 13.28 6.95 0.65
C VAL A 42 13.80 8.35 0.99
N LYS A 43 14.68 8.49 1.99
CA LYS A 43 15.44 9.70 2.39
C LYS A 43 16.84 9.78 1.75
N SER A 44 17.23 8.93 0.79
CA SER A 44 18.32 9.33 -0.11
C SER A 44 17.80 10.54 -0.88
N ASN A 45 18.11 11.71 -0.33
CA ASN A 45 17.68 13.07 -0.66
C ASN A 45 17.76 13.42 -2.16
N GLU A 46 16.91 12.82 -2.97
CA GLU A 46 16.47 13.42 -4.21
C GLU A 46 15.05 13.91 -3.96
N ALA A 47 14.80 15.18 -4.27
CA ALA A 47 13.44 15.64 -4.51
C ALA A 47 12.73 14.64 -5.43
N PRO A 48 11.39 14.53 -5.39
CA PRO A 48 10.67 13.65 -6.31
C PRO A 48 11.26 13.79 -7.71
N ARG A 49 11.52 12.68 -8.41
CA ARG A 49 12.09 12.68 -9.77
C ARG A 49 11.33 13.64 -10.69
N ARG A 50 10.05 13.86 -10.37
CA ARG A 50 9.15 14.79 -11.05
C ARG A 50 8.26 15.49 -10.02
N THR A 51 8.08 16.80 -10.21
CA THR A 51 6.95 17.52 -9.61
C THR A 51 5.76 17.36 -10.55
N LEU A 52 4.67 16.76 -10.07
CA LEU A 52 3.45 16.59 -10.86
C LEU A 52 2.50 17.78 -10.59
N PRO A 53 2.04 18.50 -11.62
CA PRO A 53 1.28 19.74 -11.45
C PRO A 53 -0.15 19.51 -10.96
N LYS A 54 -0.60 18.26 -10.94
CA LYS A 54 -1.97 17.86 -10.63
C LYS A 54 -1.96 16.65 -9.68
N PRO A 55 -2.92 16.55 -8.73
CA PRO A 55 -3.06 15.38 -7.89
C PRO A 55 -3.09 14.10 -8.73
N THR A 56 -2.14 13.20 -8.46
CA THR A 56 -1.93 11.99 -9.25
C THR A 56 -2.15 10.77 -8.37
N ILE A 57 -3.05 9.89 -8.79
CA ILE A 57 -3.39 8.64 -8.12
C ILE A 57 -2.64 7.49 -8.78
N ALA A 58 -1.72 6.86 -8.04
CA ALA A 58 -1.00 5.68 -8.47
C ALA A 58 -1.82 4.42 -8.16
N LEU A 59 -2.14 3.66 -9.20
CA LEU A 59 -2.78 2.35 -9.11
C LEU A 59 -1.69 1.28 -9.05
N LEU A 60 -1.53 0.67 -7.88
CA LEU A 60 -0.47 -0.29 -7.58
C LEU A 60 -1.00 -1.71 -7.80
N MET A 61 -0.59 -2.33 -8.91
CA MET A 61 -1.18 -3.56 -9.42
C MET A 61 -0.16 -4.70 -9.52
N PRO A 62 -0.06 -5.58 -8.51
CA PRO A 62 0.55 -6.89 -8.71
C PRO A 62 -0.31 -7.72 -9.65
N ALA A 63 0.34 -8.34 -10.62
CA ALA A 63 -0.28 -9.19 -11.60
C ALA A 63 0.44 -10.52 -11.70
N ARG A 64 -0.31 -11.57 -11.96
CA ARG A 64 0.21 -12.92 -12.13
C ARG A 64 -0.66 -13.66 -13.14
N SER A 65 -0.03 -14.25 -14.14
CA SER A 65 -0.76 -15.07 -15.09
C SER A 65 -1.16 -16.42 -14.49
N THR A 66 -2.24 -16.96 -15.02
CA THR A 66 -2.70 -18.30 -14.71
C THR A 66 -2.69 -19.16 -15.96
N THR A 67 -2.70 -20.47 -15.81
CA THR A 67 -2.64 -21.42 -16.94
C THR A 67 -3.83 -21.30 -17.89
N SER A 68 -4.94 -20.70 -17.46
CA SER A 68 -6.10 -20.40 -18.30
C SER A 68 -5.96 -19.12 -19.13
N MET A 69 -4.99 -18.26 -18.83
CA MET A 69 -4.73 -17.04 -19.60
C MET A 69 -3.84 -17.36 -20.80
N VAL A 70 -4.47 -17.78 -21.90
CA VAL A 70 -3.77 -18.16 -23.13
C VAL A 70 -3.28 -16.95 -23.94
N ALA A 71 -3.93 -15.78 -23.78
CA ALA A 71 -3.63 -14.56 -24.50
C ALA A 71 -3.67 -13.35 -23.56
N VAL A 72 -2.85 -12.33 -23.84
CA VAL A 72 -2.73 -11.14 -22.97
C VAL A 72 -4.01 -10.31 -22.97
N GLU A 73 -4.78 -10.38 -24.05
CA GLU A 73 -6.12 -9.82 -24.19
C GLU A 73 -7.11 -10.35 -23.16
N ASN A 74 -6.87 -11.55 -22.63
CA ASN A 74 -7.72 -12.17 -21.60
C ASN A 74 -7.27 -11.77 -20.18
N ALA A 75 -6.22 -10.96 -20.05
CA ALA A 75 -5.77 -10.50 -18.74
C ALA A 75 -6.91 -9.73 -18.03
N PRO A 76 -7.14 -9.98 -16.73
CA PRO A 76 -8.16 -9.27 -15.94
C PRO A 76 -8.00 -7.76 -15.98
N LEU A 77 -6.76 -7.28 -16.07
CA LEU A 77 -6.48 -5.86 -16.26
C LEU A 77 -7.23 -5.27 -17.46
N LEU A 78 -7.30 -6.00 -18.58
CA LEU A 78 -7.96 -5.53 -19.81
C LEU A 78 -9.44 -5.87 -19.89
N THR A 79 -9.87 -6.93 -19.21
CA THR A 79 -11.24 -7.47 -19.33
C THR A 79 -12.15 -7.09 -18.17
N THR A 80 -11.60 -6.63 -17.06
CA THR A 80 -12.33 -6.30 -15.82
C THR A 80 -11.95 -4.92 -15.29
N PHE A 81 -10.67 -4.73 -14.94
CA PHE A 81 -10.24 -3.51 -14.27
C PHE A 81 -10.34 -2.28 -15.19
N LEU A 82 -9.70 -2.31 -16.37
CA LEU A 82 -9.67 -1.17 -17.27
C LEU A 82 -11.08 -0.75 -17.74
N PRO A 83 -11.98 -1.68 -18.16
CA PRO A 83 -13.35 -1.31 -18.49
C PRO A 83 -14.10 -0.66 -17.32
N SER A 84 -14.05 -1.24 -16.12
CA SER A 84 -14.74 -0.70 -14.95
C SER A 84 -14.16 0.65 -14.49
N MET A 85 -12.85 0.85 -14.64
CA MET A 85 -12.20 2.14 -14.40
C MET A 85 -12.69 3.21 -15.39
N LEU A 86 -12.79 2.88 -16.67
CA LEU A 86 -13.27 3.82 -17.68
C LEU A 86 -14.73 4.24 -17.45
N GLU A 87 -15.55 3.30 -16.98
CA GLU A 87 -16.96 3.54 -16.64
C GLU A 87 -17.09 4.41 -15.38
N THR A 88 -16.33 4.11 -14.33
CA THR A 88 -16.50 4.75 -13.01
C THR A 88 -15.85 6.12 -12.87
N ILE A 89 -14.87 6.46 -13.72
CA ILE A 89 -14.20 7.76 -13.68
C ILE A 89 -15.02 8.82 -14.45
N SER A 90 -15.59 9.76 -13.71
CA SER A 90 -16.35 10.89 -14.25
C SER A 90 -15.46 11.92 -14.97
N SER A 91 -16.08 12.79 -15.78
CA SER A 91 -15.37 13.92 -16.42
C SER A 91 -14.73 14.86 -15.40
N GLU A 92 -15.37 15.03 -14.25
CA GLU A 92 -14.84 15.86 -13.18
C GLU A 92 -13.63 15.20 -12.50
N ASP A 93 -13.66 13.90 -12.29
CA ASP A 93 -12.48 13.14 -11.85
C ASP A 93 -11.31 13.27 -12.84
N ARG A 94 -11.58 13.21 -14.15
CA ARG A 94 -10.54 13.43 -15.18
C ARG A 94 -9.98 14.84 -15.17
N ASN A 95 -10.78 15.84 -14.77
CA ASN A 95 -10.34 17.23 -14.66
C ASN A 95 -9.52 17.48 -13.39
N ASN A 96 -9.81 16.75 -12.30
CA ASN A 96 -9.20 16.98 -10.98
C ASN A 96 -8.03 16.04 -10.66
N PHE A 97 -8.00 14.84 -11.25
CA PHE A 97 -6.95 13.84 -11.02
C PHE A 97 -6.28 13.38 -12.31
N ASP A 98 -4.98 13.12 -12.21
CA ASP A 98 -4.27 12.29 -13.17
C ASP A 98 -4.12 10.88 -12.59
N TYR A 99 -4.07 9.88 -13.47
CA TYR A 99 -3.95 8.48 -13.08
C TYR A 99 -2.64 7.90 -13.58
N ALA A 100 -1.99 7.11 -12.75
CA ALA A 100 -0.76 6.41 -13.08
C ALA A 100 -0.93 4.91 -12.82
N LEU A 101 -0.59 4.07 -13.79
CA LEU A 101 -0.58 2.62 -13.64
C LEU A 101 0.85 2.14 -13.34
N TYR A 102 1.03 1.50 -12.20
CA TYR A 102 2.26 0.80 -11.83
C TYR A 102 1.93 -0.67 -11.69
N MET A 103 2.34 -1.48 -12.67
CA MET A 103 2.06 -2.91 -12.70
C MET A 103 3.34 -3.72 -12.45
N GLY A 104 3.27 -4.68 -11.54
CA GLY A 104 4.40 -5.56 -11.21
C GLY A 104 4.05 -7.02 -11.43
N PHE A 105 4.93 -7.77 -12.07
CA PHE A 105 4.79 -9.21 -12.31
C PHE A 105 6.09 -9.95 -12.03
N ASP A 106 6.01 -11.27 -11.87
CA ASP A 106 7.19 -12.10 -11.63
C ASP A 106 8.03 -12.26 -12.92
N VAL A 107 9.35 -12.23 -12.79
CA VAL A 107 10.24 -12.72 -13.85
C VAL A 107 9.93 -14.19 -14.14
N ALA A 108 9.96 -14.56 -15.41
CA ALA A 108 9.50 -15.83 -15.98
C ALA A 108 7.99 -16.08 -15.84
N ASP A 109 7.17 -15.05 -15.59
CA ASP A 109 5.72 -15.15 -15.77
C ASP A 109 5.41 -15.47 -17.25
N PRO A 110 4.66 -16.55 -17.55
CA PRO A 110 4.52 -17.04 -18.92
C PRO A 110 3.76 -16.08 -19.84
N LEU A 111 2.95 -15.16 -19.29
CA LEU A 111 2.21 -14.20 -20.07
C LEU A 111 2.86 -12.82 -20.04
N PHE A 112 3.22 -12.35 -18.84
CA PHE A 112 3.69 -10.99 -18.62
C PHE A 112 5.20 -10.84 -18.80
N ASP A 113 6.03 -11.87 -18.60
CA ASP A 113 7.46 -11.81 -18.94
C ASP A 113 7.69 -12.23 -20.41
N ASN A 114 6.91 -11.61 -21.31
CA ASN A 114 6.98 -11.81 -22.74
C ASN A 114 6.86 -10.46 -23.47
N GLU A 115 7.90 -10.08 -24.21
CA GLU A 115 8.00 -8.75 -24.84
C GLU A 115 6.82 -8.42 -25.77
N LYS A 116 6.37 -9.39 -26.57
CA LYS A 116 5.24 -9.21 -27.49
C LYS A 116 3.94 -8.96 -26.71
N ASN A 117 3.69 -9.76 -25.68
CA ASN A 117 2.50 -9.61 -24.85
C ASN A 117 2.51 -8.27 -24.09
N LEU A 118 3.65 -7.88 -23.50
CA LEU A 118 3.79 -6.59 -22.82
C LEU A 118 3.56 -5.41 -23.75
N LYS A 119 4.08 -5.47 -24.98
CA LYS A 119 3.85 -4.44 -25.98
C LYS A 119 2.36 -4.32 -26.32
N THR A 120 1.69 -5.45 -26.55
CA THR A 120 0.24 -5.47 -26.80
C THR A 120 -0.56 -4.94 -25.61
N LEU A 121 -0.20 -5.36 -24.40
CA LEU A 121 -0.84 -4.90 -23.16
C LEU A 121 -0.70 -3.39 -23.01
N LYS A 122 0.53 -2.88 -23.10
CA LYS A 122 0.85 -1.46 -22.98
C LYS A 122 0.10 -0.64 -24.02
N GLN A 123 0.09 -1.07 -25.28
CA GLN A 123 -0.64 -0.38 -26.33
C GLN A 123 -2.15 -0.31 -26.04
N LYS A 124 -2.76 -1.39 -25.52
CA LYS A 124 -4.19 -1.37 -25.17
C LYS A 124 -4.49 -0.44 -24.00
N VAL A 125 -3.63 -0.41 -22.99
CA VAL A 125 -3.75 0.51 -21.85
C VAL A 125 -3.55 1.96 -22.28
N GLU A 126 -2.57 2.24 -23.14
CA GLU A 126 -2.31 3.59 -23.70
C GLU A 126 -3.50 4.08 -24.54
N ASN A 127 -4.09 3.21 -25.37
CA ASN A 127 -5.25 3.54 -26.21
C ASN A 127 -6.50 3.91 -25.40
N ALA A 128 -6.60 3.47 -24.13
CA ALA A 128 -7.69 3.87 -23.25
C ALA A 128 -7.61 5.34 -22.80
N ASN A 129 -6.45 5.99 -23.01
CA ASN A 129 -6.22 7.42 -22.78
C ASN A 129 -6.70 7.92 -21.40
N VAL A 130 -6.50 7.11 -20.36
CA VAL A 130 -6.85 7.44 -18.97
C VAL A 130 -5.61 7.63 -18.09
N PHE A 131 -4.52 6.95 -18.41
CA PHE A 131 -3.28 7.01 -17.64
C PHE A 131 -2.28 8.01 -18.23
N LYS A 132 -1.66 8.83 -17.38
CA LYS A 132 -0.54 9.71 -17.72
C LYS A 132 0.81 9.01 -17.59
N ILE A 133 0.89 8.02 -16.73
CA ILE A 133 2.09 7.21 -16.48
C ILE A 133 1.68 5.74 -16.55
N ILE A 134 2.46 4.93 -17.27
CA ILE A 134 2.28 3.49 -17.39
C ILE A 134 3.65 2.85 -17.25
N GLU A 135 3.92 2.27 -16.08
CA GLU A 135 5.18 1.61 -15.75
C GLU A 135 4.93 0.12 -15.46
N LEU A 136 5.69 -0.74 -16.13
CA LEU A 136 5.56 -2.20 -16.07
C LEU A 136 6.88 -2.78 -15.56
N PHE A 137 6.84 -3.51 -14.44
CA PHE A 137 8.04 -4.03 -13.77
C PHE A 137 8.04 -5.55 -13.70
N ALA A 138 9.12 -6.16 -14.19
CA ALA A 138 9.45 -7.55 -13.92
C ALA A 138 10.27 -7.65 -12.63
N PHE A 139 9.80 -8.43 -11.66
CA PHE A 139 10.46 -8.59 -10.37
C PHE A 139 10.99 -10.01 -10.14
N HIS A 140 12.23 -10.08 -9.68
CA HIS A 140 12.79 -11.33 -9.17
C HIS A 140 12.36 -11.58 -7.72
N LYS A 141 12.17 -12.87 -7.38
CA LYS A 141 11.94 -13.38 -6.02
C LYS A 141 10.68 -12.83 -5.33
N THR A 142 9.64 -12.53 -6.10
CA THR A 142 8.35 -12.01 -5.63
C THR A 142 7.21 -13.03 -5.65
N LYS A 143 7.45 -14.24 -6.19
CA LYS A 143 6.45 -15.31 -6.25
C LYS A 143 5.86 -15.61 -4.87
N GLY A 144 4.54 -15.46 -4.74
CA GLY A 144 3.82 -15.69 -3.48
C GLY A 144 4.00 -14.58 -2.43
N ARG A 145 4.65 -13.47 -2.79
CA ARG A 145 5.00 -12.36 -1.89
C ARG A 145 4.46 -11.03 -2.42
N PRO A 146 3.13 -10.88 -2.56
CA PRO A 146 2.56 -9.71 -3.19
C PRO A 146 2.82 -8.41 -2.39
N VAL A 147 3.01 -8.49 -1.06
CA VAL A 147 3.48 -7.37 -0.21
C VAL A 147 4.76 -6.74 -0.75
N LEU A 148 5.72 -7.57 -1.17
CA LEU A 148 6.98 -7.09 -1.74
C LEU A 148 6.75 -6.36 -3.08
N VAL A 149 5.78 -6.80 -3.87
CA VAL A 149 5.40 -6.16 -5.13
C VAL A 149 4.76 -4.80 -4.85
N TRP A 150 3.73 -4.73 -4.00
CA TRP A 150 3.10 -3.45 -3.62
C TRP A 150 4.11 -2.43 -3.09
N ASN A 151 5.03 -2.85 -2.21
CA ASN A 151 6.06 -1.96 -1.69
C ASN A 151 6.98 -1.39 -2.78
N ARG A 152 7.41 -2.22 -3.74
CA ARG A 152 8.27 -1.77 -4.85
C ARG A 152 7.52 -0.83 -5.79
N LEU A 153 6.26 -1.13 -6.10
CA LEU A 153 5.41 -0.27 -6.93
C LEU A 153 5.14 1.08 -6.24
N ALA A 154 4.82 1.06 -4.94
CA ALA A 154 4.59 2.25 -4.13
C ALA A 154 5.84 3.13 -4.07
N SER A 155 7.02 2.54 -3.88
CA SER A 155 8.29 3.27 -3.90
C SER A 155 8.56 3.92 -5.26
N ALA A 156 8.34 3.19 -6.36
CA ALA A 156 8.48 3.76 -7.71
C ALA A 156 7.53 4.95 -7.92
N ALA A 157 6.24 4.79 -7.59
CA ALA A 157 5.24 5.83 -7.71
C ALA A 157 5.53 7.05 -6.82
N TYR A 158 6.04 6.82 -5.60
CA TYR A 158 6.44 7.89 -4.68
C TYR A 158 7.59 8.70 -5.24
N ASN A 159 8.61 8.02 -5.77
CA ASN A 159 9.76 8.64 -6.40
C ASN A 159 9.38 9.42 -7.67
N ASP A 160 8.34 9.01 -8.38
CA ASP A 160 7.81 9.73 -9.56
C ASP A 160 6.87 10.89 -9.20
N GLY A 161 6.69 11.20 -7.91
CA GLY A 161 5.91 12.35 -7.45
C GLY A 161 4.40 12.11 -7.32
N CYS A 162 3.94 10.85 -7.30
CA CYS A 162 2.51 10.55 -7.09
C CYS A 162 2.04 11.01 -5.70
N HIS A 163 0.77 11.39 -5.61
CA HIS A 163 0.17 12.02 -4.43
C HIS A 163 -0.66 11.05 -3.60
N TYR A 164 -1.28 10.09 -4.27
CA TYR A 164 -2.11 9.05 -3.67
C TYR A 164 -1.74 7.69 -4.23
N PHE A 165 -1.96 6.66 -3.44
CA PHE A 165 -1.56 5.29 -3.72
C PHE A 165 -2.74 4.39 -3.42
N TYR A 166 -3.17 3.65 -4.44
CA TYR A 166 -4.31 2.77 -4.35
C TYR A 166 -3.88 1.33 -4.61
N GLN A 167 -4.04 0.49 -3.59
CA GLN A 167 -3.90 -0.96 -3.72
C GLN A 167 -5.03 -1.49 -4.60
N VAL A 168 -4.68 -1.99 -5.79
CA VAL A 168 -5.64 -2.63 -6.70
C VAL A 168 -5.14 -4.00 -7.11
N ASN A 169 -6.07 -4.93 -7.32
CA ASN A 169 -5.77 -6.20 -7.98
C ASN A 169 -6.04 -6.07 -9.49
N ASP A 170 -5.41 -6.94 -10.28
CA ASP A 170 -5.64 -6.98 -11.72
C ASP A 170 -7.08 -7.34 -12.09
N ASP A 171 -7.78 -8.09 -11.23
CA ASP A 171 -9.16 -8.55 -11.39
C ASP A 171 -10.18 -7.81 -10.53
N LEU A 172 -9.81 -6.62 -10.03
CA LEU A 172 -10.71 -5.74 -9.31
C LEU A 172 -11.67 -5.05 -10.28
N GLU A 173 -12.97 -5.14 -10.00
CA GLU A 173 -14.02 -4.37 -10.66
C GLU A 173 -14.40 -3.17 -9.80
N LEU A 174 -14.27 -1.97 -10.35
CA LEU A 174 -14.74 -0.73 -9.72
C LEU A 174 -16.24 -0.58 -10.02
N VAL A 175 -17.08 -0.48 -8.98
CA VAL A 175 -18.55 -0.47 -9.14
C VAL A 175 -19.11 0.93 -8.96
N SER A 176 -18.68 1.66 -7.92
CA SER A 176 -19.16 3.03 -7.67
C SER A 176 -18.37 4.07 -8.47
N HIS A 177 -19.06 5.12 -8.93
CA HIS A 177 -18.45 6.31 -9.51
C HIS A 177 -17.82 7.23 -8.44
N ASP A 178 -17.04 8.22 -8.88
CA ASP A 178 -16.49 9.31 -8.06
C ASP A 178 -15.64 8.83 -6.86
N TRP A 179 -15.09 7.62 -6.96
CA TRP A 179 -14.25 7.03 -5.93
C TRP A 179 -12.97 7.85 -5.71
N SER A 180 -12.39 8.42 -6.77
CA SER A 180 -11.17 9.23 -6.70
C SER A 180 -11.36 10.44 -5.80
N ARG A 181 -12.41 11.22 -6.06
CA ARG A 181 -12.74 12.37 -5.23
C ARG A 181 -13.08 11.96 -3.80
N THR A 182 -13.98 11.00 -3.65
CA THR A 182 -14.46 10.59 -2.32
C THR A 182 -13.31 10.13 -1.44
N LEU A 183 -12.47 9.20 -1.91
CA LEU A 183 -11.35 8.68 -1.12
C LEU A 183 -10.30 9.75 -0.82
N THR A 184 -10.00 10.63 -1.78
CA THR A 184 -9.05 11.72 -1.54
C THR A 184 -9.59 12.72 -0.53
N GLU A 185 -10.85 13.14 -0.64
CA GLU A 185 -11.49 14.08 0.30
C GLU A 185 -11.55 13.54 1.73
N ARG A 186 -11.79 12.24 1.92
CA ARG A 186 -11.75 11.59 3.26
C ARG A 186 -10.38 11.76 3.91
N LEU A 187 -9.30 11.47 3.17
CA LEU A 187 -7.95 11.66 3.69
C LEU A 187 -7.62 13.13 3.92
N LYS A 188 -7.97 14.01 2.96
CA LYS A 188 -7.72 15.46 3.06
C LYS A 188 -8.43 16.11 4.25
N SER A 189 -9.63 15.64 4.58
CA SER A 189 -10.46 16.16 5.67
C SER A 189 -10.10 15.61 7.05
N ASN A 190 -9.05 14.78 7.16
CA ASN A 190 -8.58 14.32 8.47
C ASN A 190 -8.25 15.53 9.38
N PRO A 191 -8.93 15.67 10.53
CA PRO A 191 -8.82 16.86 11.38
C PRO A 191 -7.51 16.93 12.18
N VAL A 192 -6.77 15.82 12.27
CA VAL A 192 -5.48 15.77 12.97
C VAL A 192 -4.35 16.18 12.05
N PHE A 193 -4.32 15.63 10.84
CA PHE A 193 -3.33 15.98 9.83
C PHE A 193 -3.89 15.68 8.42
N PRO A 194 -4.07 16.67 7.54
CA PRO A 194 -4.58 16.46 6.20
C PRO A 194 -3.75 15.43 5.41
N GLY A 195 -4.41 14.40 4.89
CA GLY A 195 -3.78 13.29 4.18
C GLY A 195 -3.38 12.11 5.07
N LEU A 196 -3.38 12.24 6.39
CA LEU A 196 -3.11 11.13 7.29
C LEU A 196 -4.25 10.10 7.24
N GLY A 197 -3.90 8.82 7.23
CA GLY A 197 -4.86 7.73 7.36
C GLY A 197 -4.87 6.77 6.19
N VAL A 198 -5.87 5.90 6.21
CA VAL A 198 -6.25 5.03 5.10
C VAL A 198 -7.73 5.20 4.82
N ALA A 199 -8.08 5.24 3.55
CA ALA A 199 -9.46 5.17 3.07
C ALA A 199 -9.64 3.95 2.17
N GLY A 200 -10.88 3.54 1.92
CA GLY A 200 -11.15 2.56 0.88
C GLY A 200 -12.61 2.14 0.79
N PRO A 201 -12.96 1.48 -0.32
CA PRO A 201 -14.32 1.02 -0.59
C PRO A 201 -14.66 -0.26 0.17
N GLN A 202 -15.94 -0.62 0.14
CA GLN A 202 -16.43 -1.93 0.55
C GLN A 202 -16.29 -2.95 -0.60
N ASP A 203 -15.57 -4.05 -0.35
CA ASP A 203 -15.55 -5.20 -1.26
C ASP A 203 -16.80 -6.05 -1.06
N THR A 204 -17.66 -6.06 -2.08
CA THR A 204 -18.96 -6.76 -2.08
C THR A 204 -18.82 -8.28 -2.04
N ARG A 205 -17.64 -8.83 -2.36
CA ARG A 205 -17.37 -10.28 -2.37
C ARG A 205 -16.57 -10.74 -1.15
N ARG A 206 -16.34 -9.85 -0.18
CA ARG A 206 -15.65 -10.17 1.08
C ARG A 206 -16.64 -10.27 2.25
N PRO A 207 -16.57 -11.33 3.07
CA PRO A 207 -17.42 -11.46 4.25
C PRO A 207 -16.94 -10.62 5.45
N ARG A 208 -15.68 -10.19 5.46
CA ARG A 208 -15.07 -9.35 6.52
C ARG A 208 -15.12 -7.88 6.09
N ALA A 209 -16.21 -7.18 6.41
CA ALA A 209 -16.38 -5.76 6.12
C ALA A 209 -15.43 -4.85 6.94
N ASP A 210 -14.80 -5.40 7.99
CA ASP A 210 -13.82 -4.75 8.85
C ASP A 210 -12.40 -4.74 8.26
N LEU A 211 -12.14 -5.37 7.12
CA LEU A 211 -10.83 -5.32 6.47
C LEU A 211 -10.79 -4.28 5.35
N MET A 212 -9.69 -3.55 5.28
CA MET A 212 -9.35 -2.64 4.21
C MET A 212 -8.57 -3.39 3.12
N THR A 213 -9.28 -4.06 2.21
CA THR A 213 -8.68 -4.92 1.17
C THR A 213 -8.26 -4.18 -0.09
N GLN A 214 -8.69 -2.92 -0.23
CA GLN A 214 -8.32 -2.00 -1.29
C GLN A 214 -7.92 -0.68 -0.64
N ALA A 215 -6.76 -0.70 0.04
CA ALA A 215 -6.26 0.44 0.78
C ALA A 215 -5.90 1.61 -0.16
N PHE A 216 -6.45 2.78 0.14
CA PHE A 216 -6.15 4.05 -0.50
C PHE A 216 -5.49 4.97 0.52
N VAL A 217 -4.27 5.41 0.25
CA VAL A 217 -3.49 6.26 1.16
C VAL A 217 -2.92 7.46 0.42
N SER A 218 -2.59 8.52 1.15
CA SER A 218 -1.85 9.64 0.60
C SER A 218 -0.35 9.41 0.70
N ARG A 219 0.42 10.31 0.09
CA ARG A 219 1.87 10.42 0.21
C ARG A 219 2.39 10.46 1.65
N ILE A 220 1.58 10.96 2.60
CA ILE A 220 1.90 10.95 4.02
C ILE A 220 2.18 9.55 4.55
N HIS A 221 1.47 8.53 4.04
CA HIS A 221 1.70 7.14 4.46
C HIS A 221 3.14 6.69 4.18
N LEU A 222 3.62 6.90 2.95
CA LEU A 222 4.98 6.53 2.57
C LEU A 222 6.03 7.43 3.20
N HIS A 223 5.69 8.69 3.50
CA HIS A 223 6.56 9.57 4.28
C HIS A 223 6.78 9.03 5.70
N ILE A 224 5.71 8.57 6.37
CA ILE A 224 5.78 8.02 7.73
C ILE A 224 6.51 6.67 7.73
N PHE A 225 6.11 5.75 6.87
CA PHE A 225 6.54 4.35 6.97
C PHE A 225 7.70 3.97 6.06
N GLY A 226 7.90 4.68 4.95
CA GLY A 226 8.84 4.30 3.88
C GLY A 226 8.41 3.10 3.05
N TYR A 227 7.29 2.46 3.37
CA TYR A 227 6.71 1.31 2.69
C TYR A 227 5.19 1.41 2.67
N PHE A 228 4.53 0.68 1.75
CA PHE A 228 3.07 0.59 1.73
C PHE A 228 2.55 -0.43 2.76
N TYR A 229 3.31 -1.51 2.95
CA TYR A 229 3.09 -2.51 3.98
C TYR A 229 4.40 -2.90 4.65
N PRO A 230 4.40 -3.31 5.92
CA PRO A 230 5.61 -3.80 6.58
C PRO A 230 6.27 -4.92 5.76
N PRO A 231 7.57 -4.81 5.43
CA PRO A 231 8.26 -5.76 4.54
C PRO A 231 8.43 -7.16 5.13
N LEU A 232 8.13 -7.33 6.43
CA LEU A 232 8.11 -8.63 7.09
C LEU A 232 6.90 -9.48 6.69
N PHE A 233 5.81 -8.87 6.22
CA PHE A 233 4.67 -9.63 5.74
C PHE A 233 4.95 -10.25 4.38
N SER A 234 4.48 -11.48 4.19
CA SER A 234 4.49 -12.13 2.89
C SER A 234 3.20 -11.90 2.13
N ASN A 235 2.04 -12.02 2.81
CA ASN A 235 0.72 -11.92 2.17
C ASN A 235 -0.38 -11.33 3.09
N TRP A 236 -1.35 -12.13 3.54
CA TRP A 236 -2.69 -11.72 3.98
C TRP A 236 -2.74 -10.69 5.12
N TRP A 237 -1.80 -10.77 6.06
CA TRP A 237 -1.79 -9.92 7.25
C TRP A 237 -1.49 -8.44 6.95
N SER A 238 -1.13 -8.10 5.71
CA SER A 238 -1.02 -6.71 5.26
C SER A 238 -2.34 -5.95 5.37
N ASP A 239 -3.45 -6.60 5.03
CA ASP A 239 -4.79 -5.99 5.06
C ASP A 239 -5.24 -5.79 6.51
N ASP A 240 -4.97 -6.76 7.40
CA ASP A 240 -5.19 -6.61 8.84
C ASP A 240 -4.36 -5.46 9.41
N TRP A 241 -3.06 -5.40 9.09
CA TRP A 241 -2.17 -4.34 9.60
C TRP A 241 -2.67 -2.94 9.21
N ILE A 242 -2.98 -2.70 7.93
CA ILE A 242 -3.39 -1.36 7.50
C ILE A 242 -4.78 -0.98 8.04
N SER A 243 -5.63 -1.97 8.30
CA SER A 243 -6.93 -1.77 8.96
C SER A 243 -6.79 -1.38 10.44
N MET A 244 -5.64 -1.69 11.07
CA MET A 244 -5.41 -1.49 12.51
C MET A 244 -4.46 -0.33 12.84
N VAL A 245 -3.45 -0.08 12.00
CA VAL A 245 -2.32 0.81 12.33
C VAL A 245 -2.77 2.26 12.57
N TYR A 246 -3.78 2.71 11.83
CA TYR A 246 -4.31 4.06 11.91
C TYR A 246 -5.32 4.26 13.04
N GLY A 247 -5.88 3.18 13.58
CA GLY A 247 -6.99 3.24 14.52
C GLY A 247 -8.27 3.86 13.92
N GLU A 248 -9.34 3.87 14.69
CA GLU A 248 -10.66 4.32 14.21
C GLU A 248 -10.67 5.78 13.75
N GLN A 249 -9.84 6.64 14.34
CA GLN A 249 -9.81 8.07 14.03
C GLN A 249 -9.23 8.40 12.65
N HIS A 250 -8.45 7.50 12.06
CA HIS A 250 -7.74 7.74 10.79
C HIS A 250 -7.98 6.62 9.76
N THR A 251 -9.00 5.78 10.00
CA THR A 251 -9.46 4.76 9.06
C THR A 251 -10.83 5.17 8.52
N PHE A 252 -10.87 5.56 7.26
CA PHE A 252 -12.05 6.10 6.58
C PHE A 252 -12.67 5.07 5.65
N ARG A 253 -13.61 4.29 6.16
CA ARG A 253 -14.41 3.39 5.32
C ARG A 253 -15.40 4.22 4.52
N ALA A 254 -15.35 4.09 3.21
CA ALA A 254 -16.32 4.68 2.30
C ALA A 254 -17.31 3.58 1.89
N ASP A 255 -18.24 3.25 2.79
CA ASP A 255 -19.21 2.16 2.61
C ASP A 255 -20.14 2.41 1.41
N GLU A 256 -20.24 3.67 0.97
CA GLU A 256 -20.92 4.11 -0.25
C GLU A 256 -20.19 3.72 -1.55
N LEU A 257 -18.89 3.45 -1.47
CA LEU A 257 -18.07 3.03 -2.60
C LEU A 257 -17.96 1.52 -2.62
N LEU A 258 -18.35 0.92 -3.74
CA LEU A 258 -18.35 -0.52 -3.91
C LEU A 258 -17.26 -0.94 -4.90
N VAL A 259 -16.62 -2.05 -4.58
CA VAL A 259 -15.77 -2.81 -5.50
C VAL A 259 -16.13 -4.29 -5.45
N SER A 260 -15.69 -5.01 -6.47
CA SER A 260 -15.95 -6.43 -6.63
C SER A 260 -14.64 -7.10 -7.02
N ASN A 261 -13.99 -7.76 -6.05
CA ASN A 261 -12.81 -8.57 -6.37
C ASN A 261 -13.28 -9.85 -7.06
N THR A 262 -13.17 -9.89 -8.39
CA THR A 262 -13.91 -10.89 -9.16
C THR A 262 -13.44 -12.33 -8.95
N GLN A 263 -12.21 -12.52 -8.43
CA GLN A 263 -11.55 -13.82 -8.26
C GLN A 263 -11.51 -14.65 -9.54
N SER A 264 -11.63 -14.01 -10.71
CA SER A 264 -11.93 -14.63 -12.00
C SER A 264 -10.94 -15.73 -12.42
N TYR A 265 -9.74 -15.74 -11.83
CA TYR A 265 -8.69 -16.71 -12.14
C TYR A 265 -8.04 -17.32 -10.88
N GLY A 266 -8.67 -17.20 -9.70
CA GLY A 266 -8.00 -17.39 -8.42
C GLY A 266 -8.35 -18.63 -7.59
N GLY A 267 -9.43 -19.37 -7.87
CA GLY A 267 -9.90 -20.44 -6.97
C GLY A 267 -10.03 -19.99 -5.49
N PRO A 268 -10.22 -20.90 -4.52
CA PRO A 268 -10.07 -20.54 -3.11
C PRO A 268 -8.62 -20.07 -2.85
N SER A 269 -8.47 -18.79 -2.51
CA SER A 269 -7.23 -18.09 -2.17
C SER A 269 -6.03 -18.28 -3.12
N ARG A 270 -5.64 -17.22 -3.85
CA ARG A 270 -4.42 -17.19 -4.70
C ARG A 270 -3.10 -17.47 -3.94
N TYR A 271 -3.12 -17.46 -2.60
CA TYR A 271 -1.95 -17.63 -1.72
C TYR A 271 -2.27 -18.52 -0.51
N GLU A 272 -1.31 -19.36 -0.12
CA GLU A 272 -1.35 -20.06 1.17
C GLU A 272 -1.19 -19.07 2.32
N ILE A 273 -2.01 -19.20 3.36
CA ILE A 273 -1.98 -18.30 4.52
C ILE A 273 -0.63 -18.45 5.24
N ALA A 274 0.16 -17.37 5.28
CA ALA A 274 1.38 -17.33 6.08
C ALA A 274 1.02 -17.21 7.57
N ARG A 275 0.88 -18.34 8.27
CA ARG A 275 0.43 -18.34 9.68
C ARG A 275 1.40 -17.65 10.64
N GLY A 276 2.70 -17.65 10.36
CA GLY A 276 3.71 -17.00 11.22
C GLY A 276 3.64 -15.47 11.22
N ASP A 277 3.05 -14.87 10.20
CA ASP A 277 2.87 -13.42 10.10
C ASP A 277 1.85 -12.90 11.14
N GLN A 278 0.96 -13.78 11.64
CA GLN A 278 0.01 -13.45 12.72
C GLN A 278 0.73 -13.06 14.01
N ASP A 279 1.82 -13.76 14.32
CA ASP A 279 2.55 -13.60 15.59
C ASP A 279 3.26 -12.24 15.67
N ILE A 280 3.55 -11.63 14.52
CA ILE A 280 4.21 -10.32 14.43
C ILE A 280 3.25 -9.16 14.14
N LEU A 281 1.98 -9.44 13.81
CA LEU A 281 1.00 -8.42 13.43
C LEU A 281 0.89 -7.33 14.50
N GLN A 282 0.63 -7.71 15.75
CA GLN A 282 0.41 -6.73 16.82
C GLN A 282 1.67 -5.89 17.07
N ILE A 283 2.86 -6.52 17.01
CA ILE A 283 4.14 -5.81 17.14
C ILE A 283 4.28 -4.75 16.05
N LEU A 284 3.92 -5.09 14.81
CA LEU A 284 3.99 -4.18 13.67
C LEU A 284 2.93 -3.08 13.70
N VAL A 285 1.74 -3.36 14.24
CA VAL A 285 0.69 -2.36 14.50
C VAL A 285 1.18 -1.36 15.55
N ASP A 286 1.71 -1.84 16.68
CA ASP A 286 2.18 -0.98 17.77
C ASP A 286 3.37 -0.11 17.34
N ASN A 287 4.29 -0.67 16.57
CA ASN A 287 5.38 0.10 15.97
C ASN A 287 4.86 1.14 14.99
N GLY A 288 3.91 0.80 14.12
CA GLY A 288 3.32 1.76 13.18
C GLY A 288 2.60 2.91 13.89
N LYS A 289 1.87 2.64 14.97
CA LYS A 289 1.23 3.67 15.82
C LYS A 289 2.26 4.61 16.45
N ARG A 290 3.39 4.08 16.91
CA ARG A 290 4.51 4.91 17.42
C ARG A 290 5.05 5.83 16.33
N MET A 291 5.28 5.31 15.13
CA MET A 291 5.78 6.11 13.99
C MET A 291 4.80 7.23 13.60
N ILE A 292 3.49 6.99 13.65
CA ILE A 292 2.47 8.05 13.46
C ILE A 292 2.58 9.12 14.55
N GLY A 293 2.74 8.71 15.82
CA GLY A 293 2.93 9.64 16.93
C GLY A 293 4.17 10.53 16.78
N GLU A 294 5.32 9.92 16.50
CA GLU A 294 6.59 10.62 16.21
C GLU A 294 6.41 11.62 15.05
N PHE A 295 5.77 11.19 13.95
CA PHE A 295 5.49 12.07 12.81
C PHE A 295 4.65 13.29 13.23
N LEU A 296 3.56 13.08 13.97
CA LEU A 296 2.67 14.15 14.42
C LEU A 296 3.34 15.12 15.40
N GLU A 297 4.32 14.65 16.16
CA GLU A 297 5.13 15.51 17.04
C GLU A 297 6.10 16.38 16.23
N GLU A 298 6.74 15.81 15.21
CA GLU A 298 7.83 16.45 14.46
C GLU A 298 7.38 17.30 13.26
N HIS A 299 6.17 17.05 12.71
CA HIS A 299 5.76 17.64 11.43
C HIS A 299 4.48 18.47 11.52
N GLU A 300 4.42 19.51 10.70
CA GLU A 300 3.22 20.26 10.38
C GLU A 300 2.85 20.09 8.89
N PRO A 301 1.57 20.31 8.53
CA PRO A 301 1.17 20.22 7.13
C PRO A 301 1.99 21.14 6.21
N GLY A 302 2.26 20.63 5.01
CA GLY A 302 2.75 21.45 3.89
C GLY A 302 1.75 22.54 3.51
N ALA A 303 2.17 23.50 2.69
CA ALA A 303 1.27 24.59 2.24
C ALA A 303 0.10 24.04 1.40
N THR A 304 0.34 22.94 0.70
CA THR A 304 -0.64 22.14 -0.03
C THR A 304 -0.47 20.66 0.31
N LEU A 305 -1.46 19.84 -0.04
CA LEU A 305 -1.38 18.38 0.08
C LEU A 305 -0.37 17.73 -0.87
N SER A 306 0.10 18.49 -1.86
CA SER A 306 1.18 18.13 -2.77
C SER A 306 2.57 18.46 -2.23
N ASP A 307 2.65 19.32 -1.22
CA ASP A 307 3.91 19.64 -0.58
C ASP A 307 4.28 18.57 0.46
N GLU A 308 5.57 18.29 0.58
CA GLU A 308 6.05 17.43 1.65
C GLU A 308 5.75 18.07 3.02
N PRO A 309 5.44 17.27 4.06
CA PRO A 309 5.34 17.73 5.43
C PRO A 309 6.57 18.53 5.85
N ARG A 310 6.36 19.60 6.62
CA ARG A 310 7.44 20.47 7.09
C ARG A 310 7.81 20.09 8.52
N HIS A 311 9.10 20.01 8.82
CA HIS A 311 9.56 19.84 10.20
C HIS A 311 9.26 21.11 11.02
N LYS A 312 8.68 20.94 12.21
CA LYS A 312 8.30 22.06 13.10
C LYS A 312 9.48 22.90 13.58
N ASP A 313 10.68 22.30 13.64
CA ASP A 313 11.89 22.98 14.09
C ASP A 313 12.57 23.81 12.98
N GLN A 314 12.12 23.70 11.73
CA GLN A 314 12.59 24.53 10.61
C GLN A 314 11.80 25.84 10.46
N ARG A 315 11.46 26.51 11.57
CA ARG A 315 10.97 27.90 11.48
C ARG A 315 12.10 28.77 10.96
N SER A 316 11.95 29.31 9.75
CA SER A 316 12.86 30.29 9.17
C SER A 316 13.23 31.38 10.20
N PRO A 317 14.52 31.72 10.40
CA PRO A 317 14.94 32.81 11.27
C PRO A 317 14.52 34.22 10.83
N HIS A 318 13.53 34.40 9.96
CA HIS A 318 13.18 35.69 9.37
C HIS A 318 11.73 36.07 9.69
N ALA A 319 11.54 36.51 10.93
CA ALA A 319 10.51 37.47 11.32
C ALA A 319 10.96 38.16 12.62
N ILE A 320 12.10 38.85 12.58
CA ILE A 320 12.46 39.88 13.57
C ILE A 320 12.97 41.08 12.75
N GLY A 321 12.19 42.17 12.72
CA GLY A 321 12.51 43.46 12.09
C GLY A 321 12.40 43.45 10.56
N ASP A 322 11.71 44.35 9.87
CA ASP A 322 11.36 45.75 10.17
C ASP A 322 9.91 46.09 9.73
#